data_AF-A0A640KMC9-F1
#
_entry.id   AF-A0A640KMC9-F1
#
_cell.length_a   1.000
_cell.length_b   1.000
_cell.length_c   1.000
_cell.angle_alpha   90.00
_cell.angle_beta   90.00
_cell.angle_gamma   90.00
#
_symmetry.space_group_name_H-M   'P 1'
#
loop_
_entity.id
_entity.type
_entity.pdbx_description
1 polymer ?
#
loop_
_entity_poly.entity_id
_entity_poly.type
_entity_poly.pdbx_seq_one_letter_code
_entity_poly.pdbx_strand_id
1 'polypeptide(L)'
;MASPESLQTALPSEESYPSVNLLLLITGSVAAIKTGLLLDQLSTERCSIRIAATKSAFHFLRRAQPSRTGIPFQSIITDEQEWSEWQAMNDAVVHIELRKWADLVVIAPLDANTLAKVATGLSDNLVSSVMRAWEVRQKPVILCPAMNTAMWMHPITANQLNQLKEWYCEPDAQCSSSCNKMVKASLPAGATYVLPSMALVKESGDTDGREADDNATVAINSSPLPAALTIGTNAVSTAHGPLVPATLREAMYQVVGPESKRLACGDIGMGGMASVEEIALYIRHTMQLIRDEKRRCFQEARARREAEAQDTKPVKHPPQETH
;
A
#
# COMPACT_ATOMS: atom_id res chain seq x y z
N MET A 1 52.35 25.90 19.47
CA MET A 1 52.03 24.46 19.56
C MET A 1 50.52 24.34 19.65
N ALA A 2 49.86 24.04 18.53
CA ALA A 2 48.43 23.76 18.53
C ALA A 2 48.20 22.35 19.09
N SER A 3 47.24 22.20 20.00
CA SER A 3 46.92 20.95 20.68
C SER A 3 46.35 19.89 19.74
N PRO A 4 46.55 18.59 20.03
CA PRO A 4 46.00 17.49 19.26
C PRO A 4 44.54 17.20 19.69
N GLU A 5 43.61 18.03 19.24
CA GLU A 5 42.16 17.77 19.35
C GLU A 5 41.47 17.89 17.98
N SER A 6 42.14 17.44 16.92
CA SER A 6 41.55 17.33 15.59
C SER A 6 41.18 15.88 15.27
N LEU A 7 39.95 15.72 14.77
CA LEU A 7 39.26 14.49 14.33
C LEU A 7 38.49 13.68 15.40
N GLN A 8 37.58 14.32 16.12
CA GLN A 8 36.29 13.67 16.40
C GLN A 8 35.33 14.10 15.28
N THR A 9 35.21 13.29 14.23
CA THR A 9 34.23 13.50 13.15
C THR A 9 32.84 13.40 13.75
N ALA A 10 32.24 14.54 14.14
CA ALA A 10 30.89 14.56 14.68
C ALA A 10 29.94 13.87 13.69
N LEU A 11 29.21 12.85 14.17
CA LEU A 11 28.13 12.24 13.40
C LEU A 11 27.18 13.36 12.95
N PRO A 12 26.72 13.38 11.69
CA PRO A 12 25.79 14.40 11.22
C PRO A 12 24.58 14.46 12.15
N SER A 13 24.11 15.67 12.48
CA SER A 13 22.82 15.84 13.15
C SER A 13 21.73 15.12 12.34
N GLU A 14 20.68 14.63 13.01
CA GLU A 14 19.52 13.97 12.38
C GLU A 14 18.90 14.81 11.23
N GLU A 15 19.21 16.10 11.13
CA GLU A 15 18.78 17.01 10.04
C GLU A 15 19.57 16.89 8.73
N SER A 16 20.71 16.19 8.73
CA SER A 16 21.56 16.06 7.54
C SER A 16 21.14 14.90 6.62
N TYR A 17 20.16 14.10 7.00
CA TYR A 17 19.77 12.90 6.25
C TYR A 17 18.60 13.20 5.29
N PRO A 18 18.59 12.56 4.10
CA PRO A 18 17.59 12.83 3.08
C PRO A 18 16.18 12.45 3.55
N SER A 19 15.23 13.36 3.35
CA SER A 19 13.79 13.10 3.50
C SER A 19 13.37 11.89 2.65
N VAL A 20 12.34 11.18 3.11
CA VAL A 20 11.70 10.13 2.32
C VAL A 20 10.56 10.74 1.52
N ASN A 21 10.55 10.48 0.23
CA ASN A 21 9.50 10.92 -0.68
C ASN A 21 8.43 9.82 -0.79
N LEU A 22 7.25 10.10 -0.25
CA LEU A 22 6.08 9.23 -0.29
C LEU A 22 5.13 9.66 -1.40
N LEU A 23 4.82 8.74 -2.31
CA LEU A 23 3.77 8.89 -3.30
C LEU A 23 2.51 8.15 -2.85
N LEU A 24 1.45 8.88 -2.53
CA LEU A 24 0.15 8.34 -2.18
C LEU A 24 -0.75 8.31 -3.41
N LEU A 25 -1.15 7.11 -3.83
CA LEU A 25 -2.08 6.90 -4.93
C LEU A 25 -3.47 6.56 -4.38
N ILE A 26 -4.49 7.27 -4.87
CA ILE A 26 -5.87 7.17 -4.37
C ILE A 26 -6.78 6.66 -5.49
N THR A 27 -7.51 5.59 -5.22
CA THR A 27 -8.42 5.01 -6.21
C THR A 27 -9.91 5.12 -5.81
N GLY A 28 -10.81 4.71 -6.70
CA GLY A 28 -12.26 4.85 -6.60
C GLY A 28 -12.93 3.91 -5.61
N SER A 29 -12.63 4.06 -4.31
CA SER A 29 -13.33 3.37 -3.22
C SER A 29 -13.91 4.39 -2.24
N VAL A 30 -15.02 4.04 -1.58
CA VAL A 30 -15.66 4.87 -0.54
C VAL A 30 -14.67 5.24 0.57
N ALA A 31 -13.69 4.38 0.82
CA ALA A 31 -12.63 4.61 1.80
C ALA A 31 -11.73 5.82 1.49
N ALA A 32 -11.74 6.37 0.27
CA ALA A 32 -10.99 7.57 -0.09
C ALA A 32 -11.43 8.81 0.71
N ILE A 33 -12.63 8.78 1.33
CA ILE A 33 -13.05 9.81 2.30
C ILE A 33 -12.10 9.95 3.50
N LYS A 34 -11.35 8.88 3.81
CA LYS A 34 -10.39 8.82 4.93
C LYS A 34 -9.00 9.37 4.59
N THR A 35 -8.78 9.85 3.37
CA THR A 35 -7.46 10.36 2.93
C THR A 35 -6.92 11.44 3.87
N GLY A 36 -7.75 12.42 4.26
CA GLY A 36 -7.33 13.48 5.17
C GLY A 36 -6.87 12.95 6.54
N LEU A 37 -7.55 11.93 7.07
CA LEU A 37 -7.19 11.28 8.33
C LEU A 37 -5.84 10.55 8.23
N LEU A 38 -5.57 9.88 7.11
CA LEU A 38 -4.28 9.23 6.88
C LEU A 38 -3.14 10.25 6.78
N LEU A 39 -3.36 11.38 6.08
CA LEU A 39 -2.37 12.46 6.02
C LEU A 39 -2.08 13.02 7.42
N ASP A 40 -3.11 13.20 8.25
CA ASP A 40 -2.95 13.69 9.63
C ASP A 40 -2.08 12.74 10.47
N GLN A 41 -2.23 11.42 10.30
CA GLN A 41 -1.37 10.42 10.96
C GLN A 41 0.11 10.50 10.54
N LEU A 42 0.40 11.06 9.36
CA LEU A 42 1.76 11.20 8.83
C LEU A 42 2.32 12.62 9.01
N SER A 43 1.55 13.54 9.58
CA SER A 43 1.90 14.96 9.70
C SER A 43 3.16 15.25 10.51
N THR A 44 3.45 14.41 11.50
CA THR A 44 4.63 14.52 12.37
C THR A 44 5.86 13.84 11.77
N GLU A 45 5.71 13.13 10.66
CA GLU A 45 6.78 12.40 10.02
C GLU A 45 7.61 13.30 9.11
N ARG A 46 8.93 13.16 9.17
CA ARG A 46 9.85 13.83 8.23
C ARG A 46 9.80 13.14 6.87
N CYS A 47 8.74 13.41 6.11
CA CYS A 47 8.55 12.92 4.75
C CYS A 47 7.94 14.00 3.86
N SER A 48 8.21 13.91 2.56
CA SER A 48 7.54 14.74 1.56
C SER A 48 6.49 13.88 0.89
N ILE A 49 5.25 14.37 0.84
CA ILE A 49 4.11 13.61 0.30
C ILE A 49 3.64 14.26 -1.00
N ARG A 50 3.55 13.47 -2.07
CA ARG A 50 2.78 13.82 -3.28
C ARG A 50 1.62 12.86 -3.42
N ILE A 51 0.53 13.35 -3.96
CA ILE A 51 -0.72 12.59 -4.08
C ILE A 51 -1.15 12.60 -5.53
N ALA A 52 -1.47 11.44 -6.08
CA ALA A 52 -2.15 11.32 -7.37
C ALA A 52 -3.42 10.48 -7.21
N ALA A 53 -4.47 10.79 -7.96
CA ALA A 53 -5.75 10.13 -7.79
C ALA A 53 -6.42 9.81 -9.13
N THR A 54 -7.05 8.64 -9.21
CA THR A 54 -7.90 8.28 -10.34
C THR A 54 -9.12 9.20 -10.42
N LYS A 55 -9.66 9.40 -11.63
CA LYS A 55 -10.93 10.12 -11.82
C LYS A 55 -12.07 9.65 -10.91
N SER A 56 -12.21 8.35 -10.67
CA SER A 56 -13.26 7.78 -9.82
C SER A 56 -13.06 8.10 -8.32
N ALA A 57 -11.83 8.29 -7.86
CA ALA A 57 -11.55 8.68 -6.46
C ALA A 57 -12.18 10.04 -6.10
N PHE A 58 -12.28 10.96 -7.07
CA PHE A 58 -12.84 12.31 -6.86
C PHE A 58 -14.33 12.32 -6.48
N HIS A 59 -15.08 11.24 -6.72
CA HIS A 59 -16.45 11.10 -6.20
C HIS A 59 -16.50 11.08 -4.66
N PHE A 60 -15.43 10.63 -4.01
CA PHE A 60 -15.32 10.50 -2.56
C PHE A 60 -14.40 11.57 -1.96
N LEU A 61 -13.30 11.91 -2.63
CA LEU A 61 -12.35 12.94 -2.16
C LEU A 61 -13.01 14.31 -1.98
N ARG A 62 -13.97 14.68 -2.84
CA ARG A 62 -14.74 15.93 -2.69
C ARG A 62 -15.55 16.00 -1.38
N ARG A 63 -15.80 14.86 -0.74
CA ARG A 63 -16.50 14.73 0.53
C ARG A 63 -15.55 14.41 1.69
N ALA A 64 -14.25 14.24 1.42
CA ALA A 64 -13.26 13.96 2.44
C ALA A 64 -13.04 15.20 3.32
N GLN A 65 -12.78 14.97 4.60
CA GLN A 65 -12.34 16.04 5.49
C GLN A 65 -10.95 16.49 5.03
N PRO A 66 -10.70 17.80 4.84
CA PRO A 66 -9.37 18.32 4.58
C PRO A 66 -8.40 17.90 5.69
N SER A 67 -7.16 17.56 5.32
CA SER A 67 -6.13 17.26 6.32
C SER A 67 -5.76 18.52 7.11
N ARG A 68 -5.44 18.36 8.39
CA ARG A 68 -4.86 19.40 9.26
C ARG A 68 -3.39 19.66 8.91
N THR A 69 -2.78 18.80 8.10
CA THR A 69 -1.39 18.93 7.61
C THR A 69 -1.18 20.13 6.68
N GLY A 70 -2.26 20.67 6.12
CA GLY A 70 -2.20 21.79 5.19
C GLY A 70 -1.92 21.39 3.73
N ILE A 71 -1.79 20.09 3.41
CA ILE A 71 -1.76 19.63 2.01
C ILE A 71 -3.17 19.83 1.43
N PRO A 72 -3.36 20.79 0.51
CA PRO A 72 -4.68 21.05 -0.06
C PRO A 72 -5.06 19.92 -1.01
N PHE A 73 -6.30 19.46 -0.99
CA PHE A 73 -6.75 18.47 -1.98
C PHE A 73 -6.69 18.99 -3.41
N GLN A 74 -6.60 20.29 -3.61
CA GLN A 74 -6.35 20.93 -4.90
C GLN A 74 -4.96 20.65 -5.47
N SER A 75 -3.98 20.21 -4.65
CA SER A 75 -2.66 19.78 -5.14
C SER A 75 -2.60 18.28 -5.49
N ILE A 76 -3.73 17.57 -5.45
CA ILE A 76 -3.79 16.17 -5.88
C ILE A 76 -3.67 16.12 -7.41
N ILE A 77 -2.69 15.36 -7.88
CA ILE A 77 -2.36 15.27 -9.30
C ILE A 77 -3.39 14.39 -10.01
N THR A 78 -3.94 14.87 -11.12
CA THR A 78 -4.99 14.20 -11.90
C THR A 78 -4.50 13.74 -13.27
N ASP A 79 -5.30 12.90 -13.92
CA ASP A 79 -5.05 12.44 -15.30
C ASP A 79 -4.94 13.62 -16.28
N GLU A 80 -5.70 14.70 -16.06
CA GLU A 80 -5.65 15.89 -16.93
C GLU A 80 -4.31 16.62 -16.85
N GLN A 81 -3.66 16.61 -15.68
CA GLN A 81 -2.36 17.26 -15.49
C GLN A 81 -1.23 16.52 -16.23
N GLU A 82 -1.37 15.20 -16.41
CA GLU A 82 -0.43 14.37 -17.18
C GLU A 82 -0.25 14.89 -18.61
N TRP A 83 -1.35 15.37 -19.22
CA TRP A 83 -1.36 15.84 -20.61
C TRP A 83 -1.19 17.35 -20.73
N SER A 84 -1.60 18.14 -19.72
CA SER A 84 -1.42 19.59 -19.78
C SER A 84 0.05 20.00 -19.73
N GLU A 85 0.88 19.25 -19.00
CA GLU A 85 2.31 19.54 -18.82
C GLU A 85 3.18 19.08 -20.00
N TRP A 86 2.66 18.23 -20.89
CA TRP A 86 3.38 17.71 -22.05
C TRP A 86 2.93 18.39 -23.34
N GLN A 87 3.74 19.33 -23.85
CA GLN A 87 3.45 20.11 -25.06
C GLN A 87 4.44 19.83 -26.19
N ALA A 88 5.67 19.42 -25.86
CA ALA A 88 6.75 19.17 -26.79
C ALA A 88 7.62 17.97 -26.40
N MET A 89 8.40 17.48 -27.38
CA MET A 89 9.45 16.50 -27.14
C MET A 89 10.48 17.09 -26.15
N ASN A 90 10.77 16.34 -25.08
CA ASN A 90 11.59 16.71 -23.90
C ASN A 90 10.85 17.35 -22.71
N ASP A 91 9.54 17.57 -22.79
CA ASP A 91 8.78 17.97 -21.61
C ASP A 91 8.69 16.83 -20.58
N ALA A 92 8.61 17.22 -19.32
CA ALA A 92 8.52 16.28 -18.20
C ALA A 92 7.24 15.43 -18.32
N VAL A 93 7.41 14.11 -18.34
CA VAL A 93 6.29 13.17 -18.32
C VAL A 93 5.93 12.90 -16.86
N VAL A 94 4.76 13.39 -16.43
CA VAL A 94 4.35 13.44 -15.02
C VAL A 94 4.51 12.10 -14.30
N HIS A 95 4.00 10.99 -14.84
CA HIS A 95 4.11 9.68 -14.20
C HIS A 95 5.56 9.20 -14.04
N ILE A 96 6.44 9.56 -14.98
CA ILE A 96 7.88 9.23 -14.91
C ILE A 96 8.56 10.07 -13.82
N GLU A 97 8.24 11.36 -13.74
CA GLU A 97 8.80 12.24 -12.71
C GLU A 97 8.33 11.85 -11.31
N LEU A 98 7.06 11.48 -11.15
CA LEU A 98 6.54 10.94 -9.89
C LEU A 98 7.27 9.67 -9.49
N ARG A 99 7.51 8.75 -10.45
CA ARG A 99 8.29 7.53 -10.20
C ARG A 99 9.72 7.84 -9.78
N LYS A 100 10.42 8.75 -10.47
CA LYS A 100 11.80 9.12 -10.14
C LYS A 100 11.89 9.77 -8.76
N TRP A 101 10.94 10.64 -8.45
CA TRP A 101 10.90 11.40 -7.21
C TRP A 101 10.61 10.52 -5.99
N ALA A 102 9.70 9.55 -6.11
CA ALA A 102 9.23 8.75 -4.99
C ALA A 102 10.22 7.65 -4.59
N ASP A 103 10.38 7.47 -3.27
CA ASP A 103 11.09 6.34 -2.66
C ASP A 103 10.14 5.20 -2.28
N LEU A 104 8.89 5.53 -1.96
CA LEU A 104 7.85 4.62 -1.53
C LEU A 104 6.53 4.99 -2.21
N VAL A 105 5.81 4.00 -2.73
CA VAL A 105 4.44 4.18 -3.22
C VAL A 105 3.45 3.46 -2.32
N VAL A 106 2.35 4.14 -1.99
CA VAL A 106 1.24 3.59 -1.21
C VAL A 106 -0.03 3.77 -2.01
N ILE A 107 -0.80 2.70 -2.21
CA ILE A 107 -2.14 2.79 -2.80
C ILE A 107 -3.18 2.62 -1.71
N ALA A 108 -3.80 3.72 -1.26
CA ALA A 108 -4.74 3.73 -0.16
C ALA A 108 -5.87 4.77 -0.37
N PRO A 109 -7.10 4.32 -0.68
CA PRO A 109 -7.50 2.93 -0.92
C PRO A 109 -7.05 2.39 -2.29
N LEU A 110 -6.95 1.07 -2.38
CA LEU A 110 -6.87 0.29 -3.62
C LEU A 110 -8.22 -0.39 -3.91
N ASP A 111 -8.92 0.04 -4.94
CA ASP A 111 -10.11 -0.62 -5.47
C ASP A 111 -9.76 -1.83 -6.34
N ALA A 112 -10.76 -2.70 -6.59
CA ALA A 112 -10.55 -3.93 -7.36
C ALA A 112 -10.19 -3.67 -8.83
N ASN A 113 -10.63 -2.55 -9.41
CA ASN A 113 -10.39 -2.23 -10.82
C ASN A 113 -8.93 -1.83 -11.04
N THR A 114 -8.39 -0.96 -10.19
CA THR A 114 -6.98 -0.59 -10.18
C THR A 114 -6.11 -1.78 -9.81
N LEU A 115 -6.53 -2.65 -8.86
CA LEU A 115 -5.82 -3.90 -8.58
C LEU A 115 -5.71 -4.77 -9.84
N ALA A 116 -6.82 -4.95 -10.56
CA ALA A 116 -6.82 -5.69 -11.80
C ALA A 116 -5.89 -5.07 -12.85
N LYS A 117 -5.99 -3.75 -13.07
CA LYS A 117 -5.12 -3.03 -14.02
C LYS A 117 -3.64 -3.20 -13.71
N VAL A 118 -3.24 -3.03 -12.45
CA VAL A 118 -1.85 -3.14 -12.02
C VAL A 118 -1.35 -4.57 -12.18
N ALA A 119 -2.15 -5.58 -11.83
CA ALA A 119 -1.79 -6.99 -11.98
C ALA A 119 -1.73 -7.45 -13.45
N THR A 120 -2.53 -6.87 -14.35
CA THR A 120 -2.50 -7.21 -15.78
C THR A 120 -1.60 -6.30 -16.62
N GLY A 121 -1.06 -5.23 -16.03
CA GLY A 121 -0.17 -4.28 -16.72
C GLY A 121 -0.88 -3.25 -17.60
N LEU A 122 -2.15 -2.94 -17.33
CA LEU A 122 -2.84 -1.82 -17.99
C LEU A 122 -2.34 -0.48 -17.43
N SER A 123 -2.17 0.50 -18.31
CA SER A 123 -1.67 1.85 -17.99
C SER A 123 -2.47 2.90 -18.78
N ASP A 124 -3.75 3.08 -18.40
CA ASP A 124 -4.73 3.92 -19.10
C ASP A 124 -5.10 5.19 -18.34
N ASN A 125 -4.43 5.45 -17.21
CA ASN A 125 -4.56 6.66 -16.38
C ASN A 125 -3.28 6.90 -15.58
N LEU A 126 -3.13 8.07 -14.98
CA LEU A 126 -1.91 8.50 -14.28
C LEU A 126 -1.47 7.49 -13.21
N VAL A 127 -2.39 7.03 -12.37
CA VAL A 127 -2.12 6.08 -11.28
C VAL A 127 -1.58 4.75 -11.82
N SER A 128 -2.24 4.19 -12.84
CA SER A 128 -1.83 2.93 -13.47
C SER A 128 -0.53 3.08 -14.27
N SER A 129 -0.30 4.22 -14.92
CA SER A 129 0.95 4.56 -15.61
C SER A 129 2.14 4.67 -14.65
N VAL A 130 1.96 5.32 -13.49
CA VAL A 130 2.98 5.34 -12.41
C VAL A 130 3.32 3.93 -11.98
N MET A 131 2.31 3.09 -11.70
CA MET A 131 2.53 1.72 -11.25
C MET A 131 3.18 0.86 -12.33
N ARG A 132 2.86 1.08 -13.61
CA ARG A 132 3.49 0.37 -14.73
C ARG A 132 4.96 0.74 -14.90
N ALA A 133 5.32 1.98 -14.61
CA ALA A 133 6.69 2.47 -14.65
C ALA A 133 7.49 2.22 -13.35
N TRP A 134 6.84 1.68 -12.31
CA TRP A 134 7.44 1.49 -11.00
C TRP A 134 8.61 0.49 -11.04
N GLU A 135 9.67 0.79 -10.28
CA GLU A 135 10.89 -0.02 -10.24
C GLU A 135 10.71 -1.21 -9.30
N VAL A 136 10.08 -2.26 -9.85
CA VAL A 136 9.85 -3.54 -9.17
C VAL A 136 11.16 -4.07 -8.58
N ARG A 137 11.10 -4.52 -7.32
CA ARG A 137 12.26 -4.99 -6.49
C ARG A 137 13.31 -3.94 -6.13
N GLN A 138 13.13 -2.68 -6.53
CA GLN A 138 14.03 -1.59 -6.13
C GLN A 138 13.35 -0.59 -5.21
N LYS A 139 12.04 -0.36 -5.41
CA LYS A 139 11.25 0.55 -4.58
C LYS A 139 10.04 -0.15 -3.95
N PRO A 140 9.82 0.01 -2.64
CA PRO A 140 8.72 -0.66 -1.94
C PRO A 140 7.35 -0.16 -2.38
N VAL A 141 6.37 -1.06 -2.33
CA VAL A 141 4.94 -0.78 -2.53
C VAL A 141 4.11 -1.27 -1.35
N ILE A 142 3.17 -0.43 -0.89
CA ILE A 142 2.15 -0.80 0.09
C ILE A 142 0.77 -0.71 -0.57
N LEU A 143 0.03 -1.81 -0.57
CA LEU A 143 -1.33 -1.89 -1.09
C LEU A 143 -2.33 -1.94 0.06
N CYS A 144 -3.37 -1.11 0.02
CA CYS A 144 -4.44 -1.08 1.03
C CYS A 144 -5.80 -1.35 0.36
N PRO A 145 -6.16 -2.62 0.09
CA PRO A 145 -7.40 -2.98 -0.60
C PRO A 145 -8.65 -2.50 0.14
N ALA A 146 -9.62 -1.98 -0.61
CA ALA A 146 -10.89 -1.51 -0.07
C ALA A 146 -12.03 -1.70 -1.08
N MET A 147 -12.82 -2.75 -0.90
CA MET A 147 -13.87 -3.17 -1.83
C MET A 147 -14.97 -3.95 -1.11
N ASN A 148 -16.11 -4.20 -1.77
CA ASN A 148 -17.17 -5.03 -1.17
C ASN A 148 -16.67 -6.46 -0.88
N THR A 149 -17.27 -7.13 0.12
CA THR A 149 -16.89 -8.51 0.50
C THR A 149 -16.95 -9.52 -0.64
N ALA A 150 -17.96 -9.45 -1.51
CA ALA A 150 -18.05 -10.34 -2.66
C ALA A 150 -16.86 -10.12 -3.62
N MET A 151 -16.40 -8.88 -3.77
CA MET A 151 -15.22 -8.55 -4.59
C MET A 151 -13.93 -9.04 -3.92
N TRP A 152 -13.81 -8.88 -2.60
CA TRP A 152 -12.65 -9.35 -1.86
C TRP A 152 -12.51 -10.87 -1.90
N MET A 153 -13.63 -11.59 -1.72
CA MET A 153 -13.68 -13.05 -1.77
C MET A 153 -13.61 -13.63 -3.18
N HIS A 154 -13.69 -12.78 -4.22
CA HIS A 154 -13.59 -13.24 -5.59
C HIS A 154 -12.20 -13.84 -5.85
N PRO A 155 -12.10 -15.04 -6.48
CA PRO A 155 -10.82 -15.75 -6.62
C PRO A 155 -9.75 -14.93 -7.35
N ILE A 156 -10.17 -14.06 -8.28
CA ILE A 156 -9.24 -13.18 -9.01
C ILE A 156 -8.48 -12.23 -8.09
N THR A 157 -9.08 -11.77 -6.99
CA THR A 157 -8.49 -10.79 -6.08
C THR A 157 -7.27 -11.39 -5.39
N ALA A 158 -7.41 -12.61 -4.85
CA ALA A 158 -6.29 -13.35 -4.26
C ALA A 158 -5.22 -13.67 -5.30
N ASN A 159 -5.60 -14.08 -6.51
CA ASN A 159 -4.65 -14.38 -7.58
C ASN A 159 -3.84 -13.16 -8.00
N GLN A 160 -4.49 -11.99 -8.14
CA GLN A 160 -3.83 -10.73 -8.51
C GLN A 160 -2.85 -10.27 -7.42
N LEU A 161 -3.25 -10.34 -6.14
CA LEU A 161 -2.35 -10.01 -5.04
C LEU A 161 -1.14 -10.95 -4.99
N ASN A 162 -1.35 -12.25 -5.17
CA ASN A 162 -0.25 -13.23 -5.20
C ASN A 162 0.68 -13.01 -6.40
N GLN A 163 0.13 -12.72 -7.58
CA GLN A 163 0.93 -12.38 -8.77
C GLN A 163 1.80 -11.15 -8.53
N LEU A 164 1.24 -10.09 -7.96
CA LEU A 164 2.03 -8.92 -7.59
C LEU A 164 3.10 -9.28 -6.56
N LYS A 165 2.78 -10.07 -5.53
CA LYS A 165 3.76 -10.54 -4.55
C LYS A 165 4.95 -11.25 -5.21
N GLU A 166 4.70 -12.14 -6.17
CA GLU A 166 5.74 -12.86 -6.91
C GLU A 166 6.66 -11.94 -7.73
N TRP A 167 6.16 -10.79 -8.21
CA TRP A 167 6.99 -9.84 -8.93
C TRP A 167 8.00 -9.14 -8.01
N TYR A 168 7.61 -8.82 -6.77
CA TYR A 168 8.43 -8.03 -5.85
C TYR A 168 9.26 -8.88 -4.88
N CYS A 169 8.83 -10.10 -4.58
CA CYS A 169 9.64 -11.04 -3.81
C CYS A 169 10.62 -11.75 -4.74
N GLU A 170 11.88 -11.87 -4.32
CA GLU A 170 12.78 -12.83 -4.95
C GLU A 170 12.22 -14.24 -4.75
N PRO A 171 12.31 -15.14 -5.75
CA PRO A 171 12.06 -16.56 -5.53
C PRO A 171 13.20 -17.11 -4.66
N ASP A 172 13.13 -16.90 -3.35
CA ASP A 172 14.12 -17.45 -2.43
C ASP A 172 14.00 -18.98 -2.41
N ALA A 173 15.10 -19.65 -2.75
CA ALA A 173 15.41 -20.93 -2.12
C ALA A 173 15.28 -20.73 -0.60
N GLN A 174 14.29 -21.40 0.01
CA GLN A 174 13.93 -21.31 1.43
C GLN A 174 13.24 -20.02 1.93
N CYS A 175 12.15 -19.54 1.31
CA CYS A 175 11.13 -18.82 2.11
C CYS A 175 10.14 -19.82 2.73
N SER A 176 10.51 -20.39 3.88
CA SER A 176 9.67 -21.31 4.64
C SER A 176 8.52 -20.60 5.38
N SER A 177 7.30 -20.84 4.93
CA SER A 177 6.08 -21.04 5.74
C SER A 177 5.46 -19.89 6.59
N SER A 178 6.12 -18.75 6.80
CA SER A 178 5.54 -17.70 7.65
C SER A 178 4.63 -16.72 6.88
N CYS A 179 5.02 -16.30 5.66
CA CYS A 179 4.27 -15.32 4.88
C CYS A 179 3.05 -15.92 4.14
N ASN A 180 2.98 -17.25 3.99
CA ASN A 180 1.84 -17.96 3.40
C ASN A 180 0.65 -18.12 4.35
N LYS A 181 0.81 -17.81 5.65
CA LYS A 181 -0.28 -17.91 6.63
C LYS A 181 -1.31 -16.78 6.52
N MET A 182 -0.92 -15.56 6.13
CA MET A 182 -1.86 -14.43 6.07
C MET A 182 -2.89 -14.55 4.92
N VAL A 183 -2.50 -15.08 3.76
CA VAL A 183 -3.44 -15.26 2.63
C VAL A 183 -4.30 -16.52 2.82
N LYS A 184 -3.74 -17.59 3.40
CA LYS A 184 -4.49 -18.84 3.65
C LYS A 184 -5.44 -18.76 4.85
N ALA A 185 -5.18 -17.92 5.85
CA ALA A 185 -6.04 -17.80 7.03
C ALA A 185 -7.42 -17.17 6.75
N SER A 186 -7.62 -16.57 5.57
CA SER A 186 -8.88 -15.88 5.21
C SER A 186 -9.69 -16.57 4.10
N LEU A 187 -9.28 -17.76 3.65
CA LEU A 187 -9.97 -18.53 2.62
C LEU A 187 -10.42 -19.88 3.20
N PRO A 188 -11.72 -20.24 3.17
CA PRO A 188 -12.12 -21.59 3.52
C PRO A 188 -11.54 -22.56 2.48
N ALA A 189 -10.66 -23.45 2.94
CA ALA A 189 -10.15 -24.54 2.11
C ALA A 189 -11.28 -25.54 1.85
N GLY A 190 -11.70 -25.69 0.58
CA GLY A 190 -12.48 -26.86 0.14
C GLY A 190 -13.96 -26.66 -0.19
N ALA A 191 -14.39 -25.52 -0.73
CA ALA A 191 -15.73 -25.43 -1.33
C ALA A 191 -15.72 -26.03 -2.76
N THR A 192 -16.03 -27.31 -2.89
CA THR A 192 -16.43 -27.91 -4.18
C THR A 192 -17.81 -27.33 -4.54
N TYR A 193 -17.86 -26.40 -5.49
CA TYR A 193 -19.12 -25.88 -6.00
C TYR A 193 -19.76 -26.89 -6.98
N VAL A 194 -20.87 -27.49 -6.57
CA VAL A 194 -21.81 -28.14 -7.49
C VAL A 194 -22.76 -27.05 -7.98
N LEU A 195 -22.73 -26.76 -9.29
CA LEU A 195 -23.68 -25.86 -9.93
C LEU A 195 -25.09 -26.50 -9.90
N PRO A 196 -26.15 -25.83 -9.43
CA PRO A 196 -27.51 -26.32 -9.62
C PRO A 196 -27.87 -26.20 -11.10
N SER A 197 -28.36 -27.30 -11.68
CA SER A 197 -28.91 -27.37 -13.03
C SER A 197 -30.07 -26.39 -13.21
N MET A 198 -30.09 -25.70 -14.36
CA MET A 198 -31.16 -24.81 -14.78
C MET A 198 -32.54 -25.48 -14.69
N ALA A 199 -33.42 -24.91 -13.87
CA ALA A 199 -34.85 -25.16 -13.95
C ALA A 199 -35.53 -23.93 -14.58
N LEU A 200 -36.14 -24.15 -15.75
CA LEU A 200 -36.98 -23.19 -16.46
C LEU A 200 -38.12 -22.69 -15.56
N VAL A 201 -38.20 -21.38 -15.35
CA VAL A 201 -39.41 -20.73 -14.83
C VAL A 201 -40.26 -20.31 -16.04
N LYS A 202 -41.47 -20.87 -16.12
CA LYS A 202 -42.52 -20.45 -17.07
C LYS A 202 -43.16 -19.15 -16.58
N GLU A 203 -43.35 -18.21 -17.49
CA GLU A 203 -44.15 -17.00 -17.29
C GLU A 203 -45.65 -17.28 -17.28
N SER A 204 -46.34 -16.56 -16.40
CA SER A 204 -47.76 -16.16 -16.44
C SER A 204 -47.91 -15.18 -15.25
N GLY A 205 -48.44 -13.97 -15.31
CA GLY A 205 -49.39 -13.34 -16.21
C GLY A 205 -50.32 -12.51 -15.30
N ASP A 206 -50.08 -11.19 -15.27
CA ASP A 206 -51.01 -10.07 -15.05
C ASP A 206 -51.91 -9.95 -13.78
N THR A 207 -51.76 -8.84 -13.05
CA THR A 207 -52.78 -7.78 -12.77
C THR A 207 -52.62 -7.06 -11.41
N ASP A 208 -52.43 -5.75 -11.52
CA ASP A 208 -53.10 -4.62 -10.84
C ASP A 208 -53.05 -4.40 -9.29
N GLY A 209 -52.58 -3.19 -8.92
CA GLY A 209 -53.31 -2.29 -8.01
C GLY A 209 -53.15 -2.40 -6.47
N ARG A 210 -52.63 -1.30 -5.91
CA ARG A 210 -52.92 -0.65 -4.59
C ARG A 210 -51.92 -0.81 -3.43
N GLU A 211 -51.59 0.37 -2.89
CA GLU A 211 -50.98 0.65 -1.59
C GLU A 211 -51.80 0.05 -0.43
N ALA A 212 -51.11 -0.43 0.61
CA ALA A 212 -51.57 -0.40 2.00
C ALA A 212 -50.43 -0.68 2.99
N ASP A 213 -50.53 -0.01 4.13
CA ASP A 213 -49.58 0.15 5.22
C ASP A 213 -49.30 -1.09 6.10
N ASP A 214 -48.17 -0.98 6.80
CA ASP A 214 -47.88 -1.32 8.19
C ASP A 214 -48.45 -2.57 8.89
N ASN A 215 -47.47 -3.25 9.53
CA ASN A 215 -47.55 -3.93 10.82
C ASN A 215 -48.19 -5.34 10.84
N ALA A 216 -47.33 -6.36 10.79
CA ALA A 216 -47.68 -7.70 11.30
C ALA A 216 -46.47 -8.34 11.98
N THR A 217 -46.51 -8.34 13.32
CA THR A 217 -45.72 -9.22 14.18
C THR A 217 -46.35 -10.61 14.12
N VAL A 218 -45.60 -11.65 13.71
CA VAL A 218 -46.03 -13.05 13.85
C VAL A 218 -44.86 -13.89 14.37
N ALA A 219 -45.06 -14.40 15.58
CA ALA A 219 -44.24 -15.41 16.23
C ALA A 219 -44.42 -16.77 15.55
N ILE A 220 -43.34 -17.55 15.44
CA ILE A 220 -43.40 -18.98 15.12
C ILE A 220 -42.54 -19.80 16.08
N ASN A 221 -43.16 -20.91 16.49
CA ASN A 221 -42.88 -21.76 17.63
C ASN A 221 -41.62 -22.63 17.52
N SER A 222 -41.11 -22.97 18.70
CA SER A 222 -40.09 -23.95 19.02
C SER A 222 -40.60 -25.39 19.00
N SER A 223 -39.76 -26.34 18.57
CA SER A 223 -39.69 -27.74 19.05
C SER A 223 -38.38 -28.42 18.62
N PRO A 224 -37.86 -29.45 19.33
CA PRO A 224 -36.42 -29.61 19.56
C PRO A 224 -35.77 -30.97 19.18
N LEU A 225 -34.42 -31.00 19.29
CA LEU A 225 -33.44 -32.13 19.45
C LEU A 225 -32.82 -32.78 18.19
N PRO A 226 -31.59 -33.38 18.25
CA PRO A 226 -30.82 -33.78 19.44
C PRO A 226 -29.34 -33.32 19.51
N ALA A 227 -28.70 -33.77 20.59
CA ALA A 227 -27.48 -33.29 21.23
C ALA A 227 -26.13 -33.70 20.60
N ALA A 228 -25.13 -32.92 21.01
CA ALA A 228 -23.72 -33.26 21.25
C ALA A 228 -22.77 -33.47 20.05
N LEU A 229 -21.98 -32.42 19.79
CA LEU A 229 -20.53 -32.57 19.60
C LEU A 229 -19.84 -31.36 20.23
N THR A 230 -19.37 -31.55 21.46
CA THR A 230 -18.48 -30.63 22.17
C THR A 230 -17.15 -30.60 21.44
N ILE A 231 -16.92 -29.59 20.59
CA ILE A 231 -15.59 -29.29 20.07
C ILE A 231 -14.98 -28.26 21.00
N GLY A 232 -13.91 -28.67 21.68
CA GLY A 232 -13.23 -27.89 22.70
C GLY A 232 -12.88 -26.49 22.22
N THR A 233 -13.25 -25.50 23.03
CA THR A 233 -12.78 -24.12 22.91
C THR A 233 -11.29 -24.09 23.25
N ASN A 234 -10.44 -24.35 22.26
CA ASN A 234 -9.08 -23.84 22.30
C ASN A 234 -9.19 -22.33 22.06
N ALA A 235 -9.21 -21.57 23.16
CA ALA A 235 -8.96 -20.16 23.14
C ALA A 235 -7.57 -19.93 22.53
N VAL A 236 -7.53 -19.64 21.24
CA VAL A 236 -6.32 -19.12 20.59
C VAL A 236 -6.18 -17.69 21.09
N SER A 237 -5.25 -17.52 22.03
CA SER A 237 -4.72 -16.23 22.44
C SER A 237 -4.13 -15.54 21.20
N THR A 238 -4.90 -14.64 20.58
CA THR A 238 -4.41 -13.77 19.50
C THR A 238 -3.79 -12.52 20.11
N ALA A 239 -2.55 -12.67 20.57
CA ALA A 239 -1.65 -11.56 20.91
C ALA A 239 -0.52 -11.50 19.87
N HIS A 240 -0.85 -11.22 18.62
CA HIS A 240 0.13 -10.81 17.61
C HIS A 240 -0.36 -9.51 17.01
N GLY A 241 0.29 -8.41 17.39
CA GLY A 241 0.11 -7.13 16.71
C GLY A 241 0.53 -7.22 15.23
N PRO A 242 0.25 -6.18 14.43
CA PRO A 242 0.59 -6.17 13.01
C PRO A 242 2.09 -6.47 12.81
N LEU A 243 2.37 -7.51 12.01
CA LEU A 243 3.73 -7.97 11.74
C LEU A 243 4.35 -7.08 10.66
N VAL A 244 4.91 -5.94 11.08
CA VAL A 244 5.65 -5.03 10.17
C VAL A 244 6.96 -5.70 9.68
N PRO A 245 7.41 -5.44 8.44
CA PRO A 245 8.57 -6.10 7.86
C PRO A 245 9.87 -5.76 8.59
N ALA A 246 10.73 -6.72 8.90
CA ALA A 246 11.96 -6.47 9.67
C ALA A 246 13.09 -5.89 8.82
N THR A 247 13.06 -6.08 7.50
CA THR A 247 14.09 -5.62 6.57
C THR A 247 13.49 -4.89 5.38
N LEU A 248 14.28 -4.04 4.72
CA LEU A 248 13.84 -3.35 3.51
C LEU A 248 13.46 -4.33 2.39
N ARG A 249 14.12 -5.50 2.32
CA ARG A 249 13.78 -6.58 1.39
C ARG A 249 12.37 -7.11 1.64
N GLU A 250 12.01 -7.37 2.88
CA GLU A 250 10.65 -7.79 3.25
C GLU A 250 9.62 -6.68 3.01
N ALA A 251 10.04 -5.42 3.11
CA ALA A 251 9.19 -4.26 2.88
C ALA A 251 8.93 -3.96 1.39
N MET A 252 9.55 -4.68 0.44
CA MET A 252 9.38 -4.44 -1.00
C MET A 252 7.93 -4.56 -1.46
N TYR A 253 7.15 -5.45 -0.85
CA TYR A 253 5.74 -5.64 -1.16
C TYR A 253 4.94 -5.95 0.08
N GLN A 254 3.96 -5.10 0.36
CA GLN A 254 3.14 -5.19 1.56
C GLN A 254 1.67 -5.02 1.19
N VAL A 255 0.81 -5.85 1.80
CA VAL A 255 -0.64 -5.71 1.70
C VAL A 255 -1.17 -5.48 3.10
N VAL A 256 -1.68 -4.27 3.35
CA VAL A 256 -2.45 -3.99 4.57
C VAL A 256 -3.89 -4.41 4.28
N GLY A 257 -4.21 -5.64 4.69
CA GLY A 257 -5.46 -6.32 4.35
C GLY A 257 -6.70 -5.59 4.83
N PRO A 258 -7.87 -5.82 4.21
CA PRO A 258 -9.10 -5.19 4.65
C PRO A 258 -9.57 -5.76 5.98
N GLU A 259 -10.35 -4.95 6.70
CA GLU A 259 -11.02 -5.30 7.95
C GLU A 259 -12.50 -5.64 7.72
N SER A 260 -13.07 -6.42 8.64
CA SER A 260 -14.51 -6.65 8.71
C SER A 260 -15.20 -5.44 9.35
N LYS A 261 -16.12 -4.80 8.62
CA LYS A 261 -16.94 -3.69 9.14
C LYS A 261 -18.22 -3.51 8.34
N ARG A 262 -19.08 -2.58 8.77
CA ARG A 262 -20.23 -2.15 7.97
C ARG A 262 -19.76 -1.42 6.72
N LEU A 263 -20.11 -1.97 5.56
CA LEU A 263 -19.74 -1.50 4.23
C LEU A 263 -20.77 -0.50 3.69
N ALA A 264 -20.45 0.14 2.57
CA ALA A 264 -21.32 1.15 1.94
C ALA A 264 -22.67 0.60 1.46
N CYS A 265 -22.77 -0.71 1.19
CA CYS A 265 -24.03 -1.38 0.87
C CYS A 265 -24.93 -1.62 2.10
N GLY A 266 -24.42 -1.41 3.32
CA GLY A 266 -25.11 -1.70 4.58
C GLY A 266 -24.72 -3.03 5.22
N ASP A 267 -24.14 -3.96 4.45
CA ASP A 267 -23.70 -5.27 4.93
C ASP A 267 -22.48 -5.17 5.84
N ILE A 268 -22.32 -6.16 6.72
CA ILE A 268 -21.11 -6.34 7.52
C ILE A 268 -20.28 -7.46 6.89
N GLY A 269 -19.03 -7.17 6.55
CA GLY A 269 -18.14 -8.18 6.00
C GLY A 269 -16.71 -7.67 5.77
N MET A 270 -15.83 -8.59 5.38
CA MET A 270 -14.43 -8.31 5.03
C MET A 270 -14.38 -7.48 3.76
N GLY A 271 -13.67 -6.35 3.76
CA GLY A 271 -13.55 -5.52 2.55
C GLY A 271 -13.41 -4.02 2.84
N GLY A 272 -13.66 -3.63 4.09
CA GLY A 272 -13.34 -2.29 4.53
C GLY A 272 -11.83 -2.05 4.51
N MET A 273 -11.36 -0.92 3.98
CA MET A 273 -9.95 -0.53 4.12
C MET A 273 -9.50 -0.63 5.59
N ALA A 274 -8.27 -1.08 5.83
CA ALA A 274 -7.66 -1.06 7.15
C ALA A 274 -7.75 0.33 7.82
N SER A 275 -7.63 0.33 9.14
CA SER A 275 -7.54 1.56 9.94
C SER A 275 -6.41 2.47 9.43
N VAL A 276 -6.58 3.78 9.54
CA VAL A 276 -5.56 4.73 9.07
C VAL A 276 -4.31 4.66 9.95
N GLU A 277 -4.48 4.25 11.20
CA GLU A 277 -3.43 4.01 12.19
C GLU A 277 -2.55 2.83 11.77
N GLU A 278 -3.16 1.71 11.35
CA GLU A 278 -2.41 0.56 10.85
C GLU A 278 -1.69 0.90 9.55
N ILE A 279 -2.35 1.53 8.59
CA ILE A 279 -1.71 1.96 7.34
C ILE A 279 -0.51 2.88 7.64
N ALA A 280 -0.70 3.88 8.51
CA ALA A 280 0.37 4.79 8.91
C ALA A 280 1.52 4.07 9.64
N LEU A 281 1.25 2.99 10.38
CA LEU A 281 2.29 2.17 11.01
C LEU A 281 3.18 1.50 9.95
N TYR A 282 2.59 0.85 8.94
CA TYR A 282 3.34 0.22 7.85
C TYR A 282 4.16 1.25 7.05
N ILE A 283 3.57 2.43 6.78
CA ILE A 283 4.26 3.54 6.09
C ILE A 283 5.46 4.01 6.93
N ARG A 284 5.25 4.33 8.21
CA ARG A 284 6.34 4.80 9.11
C ARG A 284 7.47 3.79 9.21
N HIS A 285 7.15 2.52 9.37
CA HIS A 285 8.16 1.48 9.46
C HIS A 285 8.96 1.34 8.16
N THR A 286 8.27 1.35 7.01
CA THR A 286 8.93 1.28 5.69
C THR A 286 9.80 2.50 5.43
N MET A 287 9.32 3.71 5.77
CA MET A 287 10.11 4.94 5.66
C MET A 287 11.37 4.86 6.52
N GLN A 288 11.30 4.28 7.72
CA GLN A 288 12.47 4.11 8.57
C GLN A 288 13.51 3.19 7.92
N LEU A 289 13.09 2.04 7.37
CA LEU A 289 13.96 1.12 6.65
C LEU A 289 14.63 1.78 5.44
N ILE A 290 13.89 2.63 4.70
CA ILE A 290 14.45 3.41 3.59
C ILE A 290 15.48 4.43 4.10
N ARG A 291 15.22 5.13 5.20
CA ARG A 291 16.16 6.10 5.79
C ARG A 291 17.46 5.41 6.19
N ASP A 292 17.35 4.25 6.83
CA ASP A 292 18.52 3.48 7.27
C ASP A 292 19.36 3.01 6.08
N GLU A 293 18.72 2.56 5.00
CA GLU A 293 19.41 2.16 3.77
C GLU A 293 20.06 3.35 3.05
N LYS A 294 19.36 4.49 2.94
CA LYS A 294 19.95 5.73 2.38
C LYS A 294 21.15 6.19 3.21
N ARG A 295 21.06 6.10 4.54
CA ARG A 295 22.14 6.43 5.48
C ARG A 295 23.35 5.53 5.25
N ARG A 296 23.14 4.21 5.10
CA ARG A 296 24.19 3.23 4.80
C ARG A 296 24.89 3.56 3.46
N CYS A 297 24.12 3.72 2.39
CA CYS A 297 24.65 4.05 1.06
C CYS A 297 25.44 5.38 1.05
N PHE A 298 24.96 6.39 1.78
CA PHE A 298 25.64 7.68 1.88
C PHE A 298 27.01 7.55 2.60
N GLN A 299 27.05 6.81 3.72
CA GLN A 299 28.29 6.57 4.47
C GLN A 299 29.29 5.77 3.63
N GLU A 300 28.86 4.75 2.92
CA GLU A 300 29.72 3.95 2.03
C GLU A 300 30.29 4.78 0.88
N ALA A 301 29.46 5.61 0.23
CA ALA A 301 29.92 6.49 -0.85
C ALA A 301 30.95 7.51 -0.34
N ARG A 302 30.77 8.03 0.88
CA ARG A 302 31.72 8.93 1.52
C ARG A 302 33.04 8.23 1.83
N ALA A 303 32.99 7.04 2.44
CA ALA A 303 34.19 6.26 2.76
C ALA A 303 35.01 5.92 1.50
N ARG A 304 34.34 5.60 0.38
CA ARG A 304 34.99 5.37 -0.91
C ARG A 304 35.71 6.61 -1.43
N ARG A 305 35.06 7.78 -1.41
CA ARG A 305 35.68 9.06 -1.81
C ARG A 305 36.88 9.43 -0.93
N GLU A 306 36.78 9.19 0.38
CA GLU A 306 37.89 9.43 1.31
C GLU A 306 39.06 8.48 1.06
N ALA A 307 38.81 7.22 0.72
CA ALA A 307 39.85 6.25 0.34
C ALA A 307 40.53 6.62 -0.99
N GLU A 308 39.75 6.98 -2.03
CA GLU A 308 40.27 7.43 -3.33
C GLU A 308 41.14 8.69 -3.20
N ALA A 309 40.77 9.62 -2.33
CA ALA A 309 41.53 10.84 -2.06
C ALA A 309 42.85 10.60 -1.29
N GLN A 310 42.97 9.48 -0.57
CA GLN A 310 44.20 9.10 0.12
C GLN A 310 45.21 8.44 -0.83
N ASP A 311 44.74 7.68 -1.81
CA ASP A 311 45.56 6.99 -2.80
C ASP A 311 46.14 7.94 -3.87
N THR A 312 45.53 9.10 -4.08
CA THR A 312 46.00 10.14 -5.01
C THR A 312 47.05 11.11 -4.44
N LYS A 313 47.52 10.91 -3.19
CA LYS A 313 48.57 11.77 -2.63
C LYS A 313 49.91 11.50 -3.34
N PRO A 314 50.56 12.53 -3.94
CA PRO A 314 51.80 12.33 -4.67
C PRO A 314 52.91 11.81 -3.74
N VAL A 315 53.58 10.74 -4.16
CA VAL A 315 54.81 10.23 -3.54
C VAL A 315 55.82 11.38 -3.55
N LYS A 316 56.19 11.89 -2.38
CA LYS A 316 57.29 12.86 -2.26
C LYS A 316 58.57 12.17 -2.73
N HIS A 317 59.06 12.52 -3.91
CA HIS A 317 60.41 12.13 -4.31
C HIS A 317 61.41 12.75 -3.33
N PRO A 318 62.39 11.98 -2.82
CA PRO A 318 63.41 12.51 -1.94
C PRO A 318 64.21 13.60 -2.68
N PRO A 319 64.68 14.66 -1.97
CA PRO A 319 65.44 15.73 -2.58
C PRO A 319 66.71 15.14 -3.21
N GLN A 320 66.93 15.40 -4.50
CA GLN A 320 68.19 15.08 -5.16
C GLN A 320 69.29 15.95 -4.55
N GLU A 321 70.24 15.31 -3.86
CA GLU A 321 71.47 15.95 -3.42
C GLU A 321 72.29 16.35 -4.65
N THR A 322 72.42 17.66 -4.87
CA THR A 322 73.34 18.22 -5.87
C THR A 322 74.73 18.31 -5.25
N HIS A 323 75.67 17.52 -5.77
CA HIS A 323 77.11 17.63 -5.54
C HIS A 323 77.77 18.59 -6.53
#